data_AF-A0A3M0XL12-F1
#
_entry.id   AF-A0A3M0XL12-F1
#
_cell.length_a   1.000
_cell.length_b   1.000
_cell.length_c   1.000
_cell.angle_alpha   90.00
_cell.angle_beta   90.00
_cell.angle_gamma   90.00
#
_symmetry.space_group_name_H-M   'P 1'
#
loop_
_entity.id
_entity.type
_entity.pdbx_description
1 polymer ?
#
loop_
_entity_poly.entity_id
_entity_poly.type
_entity_poly.pdbx_seq_one_letter_code
_entity_poly.pdbx_strand_id
1 'polypeptide(L)'
;MTDKAWKAFERRIAKYLGGKRRGAYTSDGRTGKSDVILSGWSVECKLLSRPTYGKMVAAAKQAERNRENDDDYAIAVVKRKGQYDRDAIVIMRFEEFLRLYNEVSGER
;
A
#
# COMPACT_ATOMS: atom_id res chain seq x y z
N MET A 1 16.52 17.82 -2.39
CA MET A 1 15.21 17.83 -1.67
C MET A 1 14.30 16.67 -2.13
N THR A 2 14.88 15.47 -2.28
CA THR A 2 14.26 14.26 -2.85
C THR A 2 13.20 13.63 -1.92
N ASP A 3 13.18 14.08 -0.67
CA ASP A 3 12.33 13.60 0.40
C ASP A 3 10.89 14.14 0.37
N LYS A 4 10.55 15.05 -0.56
CA LYS A 4 9.25 15.74 -0.61
C LYS A 4 8.15 15.00 -1.38
N ALA A 5 8.44 14.42 -2.53
CA ALA A 5 7.39 13.96 -3.45
C ALA A 5 6.73 12.65 -3.01
N TRP A 6 7.51 11.69 -2.50
CA TRP A 6 7.01 10.39 -2.05
C TRP A 6 6.19 10.53 -0.75
N LYS A 7 6.69 11.27 0.25
CA LYS A 7 5.94 11.58 1.49
C LYS A 7 4.65 12.33 1.20
N ALA A 8 4.65 13.23 0.22
CA ALA A 8 3.44 13.94 -0.19
C ALA A 8 2.44 13.00 -0.87
N PHE A 9 2.91 12.06 -1.69
CA PHE A 9 2.06 11.03 -2.29
C PHE A 9 1.39 10.17 -1.21
N GLU A 10 2.15 9.62 -0.26
CA GLU A 10 1.60 8.86 0.86
C GLU A 10 0.54 9.62 1.65
N ARG A 11 0.79 10.91 1.95
CA ARG A 11 -0.20 11.74 2.65
C ARG A 11 -1.51 11.86 1.88
N ARG A 12 -1.46 11.96 0.55
CA ARG A 12 -2.65 12.07 -0.28
C ARG A 12 -3.38 10.74 -0.37
N ILE A 13 -2.66 9.63 -0.54
CA ILE A 13 -3.26 8.28 -0.50
C ILE A 13 -3.91 8.00 0.85
N ALA A 14 -3.23 8.29 1.96
CA ALA A 14 -3.80 8.17 3.30
C ALA A 14 -5.10 8.97 3.43
N LYS A 15 -5.12 10.22 2.94
CA LYS A 15 -6.33 11.05 2.94
C LYS A 15 -7.46 10.44 2.11
N TYR A 16 -7.18 9.91 0.91
CA TYR A 16 -8.21 9.30 0.07
C TYR A 16 -8.81 8.04 0.70
N LEU A 17 -8.01 7.26 1.41
CA LEU A 17 -8.44 6.04 2.08
C LEU A 17 -9.02 6.28 3.48
N GLY A 18 -9.07 7.54 3.96
CA GLY A 18 -9.53 7.87 5.31
C GLY A 18 -8.55 7.46 6.43
N GLY A 19 -7.32 7.12 6.10
CA GLY A 19 -6.27 6.71 7.05
C GLY A 19 -5.30 7.83 7.43
N LYS A 20 -4.22 7.46 8.13
CA LYS A 20 -3.12 8.36 8.50
C LYS A 20 -1.79 7.81 8.03
N ARG A 21 -0.93 8.63 7.43
CA ARG A 21 0.43 8.21 7.07
C ARG A 21 1.23 7.93 8.34
N ARG A 22 1.85 6.75 8.43
CA ARG A 22 2.66 6.33 9.58
C ARG A 22 3.97 7.11 9.69
N GLY A 23 4.64 7.31 8.56
CA GLY A 23 5.99 7.90 8.52
C GLY A 23 7.09 6.84 8.52
N ALA A 24 8.32 7.27 8.20
CA ALA A 24 9.45 6.36 8.09
C ALA A 24 9.85 5.83 9.48
N TYR A 25 9.62 4.54 9.72
CA TYR A 25 10.20 3.84 10.87
C TYR A 25 11.64 3.47 10.52
N THR A 26 12.61 4.28 10.96
CA THR A 26 14.05 4.00 10.78
C THR A 26 14.81 3.85 12.10
N SER A 27 14.18 4.03 13.27
CA SER A 27 14.89 4.15 14.56
C SER A 27 14.88 2.91 15.46
N ASP A 28 13.97 1.93 15.28
CA ASP A 28 13.68 0.98 16.38
C ASP A 28 13.99 -0.49 16.07
N GLY A 29 14.73 -0.81 15.00
CA GLY A 29 15.16 -2.17 14.70
C GLY A 29 14.04 -3.18 14.40
N ARG A 30 12.77 -2.75 14.36
CA ARG A 30 11.61 -3.54 13.96
C ARG A 30 11.37 -3.37 12.45
N THR A 31 11.27 -4.50 11.76
CA THR A 31 11.00 -4.58 10.32
C THR A 31 9.64 -3.95 9.96
N GLY A 32 9.53 -3.55 8.69
CA GLY A 32 8.59 -2.55 8.17
C GLY A 32 7.13 -2.67 8.60
N LYS A 33 6.54 -1.51 8.91
CA LYS A 33 5.10 -1.34 9.08
C LYS A 33 4.49 -0.74 7.82
N SER A 34 3.18 -0.91 7.64
CA SER A 34 2.43 -0.28 6.54
C SER A 34 2.61 1.25 6.50
N ASP A 35 2.64 1.82 5.30
CA ASP A 35 2.83 3.25 5.07
C ASP A 35 1.62 4.07 5.53
N VAL A 36 0.43 3.48 5.47
CA VAL A 36 -0.84 4.06 5.93
C VAL A 36 -1.42 3.22 7.07
N ILE A 37 -1.74 3.89 8.17
CA ILE A 37 -2.51 3.37 9.29
C ILE A 37 -3.99 3.46 8.92
N LEU A 38 -4.63 2.30 8.74
CA LEU A 38 -6.05 2.16 8.41
C LEU A 38 -6.51 0.79 8.92
N SER A 39 -7.57 0.76 9.74
CA SER A 39 -8.07 -0.49 10.35
C SER A 39 -8.52 -1.48 9.28
N GLY A 40 -8.08 -2.74 9.37
CA GLY A 40 -8.41 -3.79 8.41
C GLY A 40 -7.59 -3.73 7.11
N TRP A 41 -6.55 -2.88 7.04
CA TRP A 41 -5.77 -2.70 5.83
C TRP A 41 -4.26 -2.56 6.11
N SER A 42 -3.46 -3.27 5.33
CA SER A 42 -2.04 -3.01 5.17
C SER A 42 -1.78 -2.36 3.82
N VAL A 43 -1.40 -1.08 3.84
CA VAL A 43 -1.24 -0.27 2.63
C VAL A 43 0.23 0.11 2.43
N GLU A 44 0.78 -0.26 1.28
CA GLU A 44 2.11 0.15 0.82
C GLU A 44 1.99 1.17 -0.34
N CYS A 45 2.74 2.26 -0.30
CA CYS A 45 2.73 3.31 -1.33
C CYS A 45 4.04 3.31 -2.11
N LYS A 46 3.99 3.11 -3.44
CA LYS A 46 5.20 3.19 -4.29
C LYS A 46 5.07 4.28 -5.36
N LEU A 47 5.92 5.31 -5.23
CA LEU A 47 6.10 6.33 -6.27
C LEU A 47 7.31 5.99 -7.16
N LEU A 48 7.06 5.31 -8.28
CA LEU A 48 8.11 4.71 -9.13
C LEU A 48 8.36 5.55 -10.40
N SER A 49 9.60 5.66 -10.86
CA SER A 49 9.87 6.22 -12.20
C SER A 49 9.48 5.25 -13.33
N ARG A 50 9.65 3.95 -13.07
CA ARG A 50 9.36 2.83 -13.99
C ARG A 50 8.70 1.68 -13.22
N PRO A 51 7.36 1.57 -13.22
CA PRO A 51 6.63 0.49 -12.56
C PRO A 51 6.65 -0.77 -13.43
N THR A 52 7.66 -1.63 -13.24
CA THR A 52 7.69 -2.95 -13.89
C THR A 52 6.83 -3.94 -13.12
N TYR A 53 6.37 -5.01 -13.79
CA TYR A 53 5.61 -6.08 -13.15
C TYR A 53 6.29 -6.60 -11.87
N GLY A 54 7.59 -6.90 -11.93
CA GLY A 54 8.35 -7.36 -10.76
C GLY A 54 8.35 -6.37 -9.58
N LYS A 55 8.43 -5.06 -9.83
CA LYS A 55 8.35 -4.04 -8.77
C LYS A 55 6.96 -3.93 -8.16
N MET A 56 5.93 -4.09 -8.98
CA MET A 56 4.54 -4.08 -8.55
C MET A 56 4.22 -5.30 -7.68
N VAL A 57 4.65 -6.49 -8.09
CA VAL A 57 4.54 -7.72 -7.29
C VAL A 57 5.30 -7.60 -5.98
N ALA A 58 6.53 -7.06 -6.01
CA ALA A 58 7.32 -6.85 -4.80
C ALA A 58 6.62 -5.90 -3.80
N ALA A 59 5.94 -4.86 -4.30
CA ALA A 59 5.17 -3.94 -3.47
C ALA A 59 3.96 -4.63 -2.81
N ALA A 60 3.19 -5.43 -3.57
CA ALA A 60 2.06 -6.19 -3.01
C ALA A 60 2.53 -7.18 -1.93
N LYS A 61 3.61 -7.93 -2.18
CA LYS A 61 4.21 -8.82 -1.16
C LYS A 61 4.74 -8.06 0.05
N GLN A 62 5.18 -6.82 -0.12
CA GLN A 62 5.63 -5.99 1.01
C GLN A 62 4.45 -5.57 1.87
N ALA A 63 3.32 -5.17 1.28
CA ALA A 63 2.09 -4.89 2.02
C ALA A 63 1.65 -6.11 2.85
N GLU A 64 1.71 -7.32 2.30
CA GLU A 64 1.39 -8.56 3.03
C GLU A 64 2.31 -8.79 4.25
N ARG A 65 3.62 -8.63 4.07
CA ARG A 65 4.59 -8.79 5.17
C ARG A 65 4.44 -7.73 6.27
N ASN A 66 3.92 -6.57 5.91
CA ASN A 66 3.81 -5.40 6.78
C ASN A 66 2.44 -5.29 7.47
N ARG A 67 1.58 -6.31 7.35
CA ARG A 67 0.30 -6.40 8.08
C ARG A 67 0.54 -6.26 9.58
N GLU A 68 -0.35 -5.54 10.25
CA GLU A 68 -0.34 -5.49 11.71
C GLU A 68 -1.23 -6.59 12.30
N ASN A 69 -2.28 -6.99 11.58
CA ASN A 69 -3.18 -8.09 11.95
C ASN A 69 -3.34 -9.08 10.78
N ASP A 70 -3.59 -10.36 11.09
CA ASP A 70 -3.70 -11.43 10.09
C ASP A 70 -4.90 -11.24 9.12
N ASP A 71 -5.95 -10.59 9.62
CA ASP A 71 -7.17 -10.24 8.88
C ASP A 71 -7.03 -8.96 8.04
N ASP A 72 -5.96 -8.18 8.19
CA ASP A 72 -5.76 -6.97 7.39
C ASP A 72 -5.67 -7.32 5.89
N TYR A 73 -6.42 -6.59 5.06
CA TYR A 73 -6.31 -6.67 3.61
C TYR A 73 -5.05 -5.96 3.11
N ALA A 74 -4.23 -6.66 2.33
CA ALA A 74 -2.96 -6.12 1.84
C ALA A 74 -3.08 -5.52 0.43
N ILE A 75 -2.78 -4.23 0.30
CA ILE A 75 -2.75 -3.53 -1.00
C ILE A 75 -1.47 -2.71 -1.18
N ALA A 76 -1.01 -2.62 -2.43
CA ALA A 76 -0.01 -1.66 -2.86
C ALA A 76 -0.66 -0.61 -3.77
N VAL A 77 -0.45 0.66 -3.46
CA VAL A 77 -0.84 1.79 -4.32
C VAL A 77 0.38 2.28 -5.06
N VAL A 78 0.43 2.03 -6.36
CA VAL A 78 1.58 2.32 -7.21
C VAL A 78 1.25 3.45 -8.17
N LYS A 79 2.13 4.45 -8.23
CA LYS A 79 2.01 5.56 -9.18
C LYS A 79 3.32 5.83 -9.88
N ARG A 80 3.26 6.15 -11.18
CA ARG A 80 4.44 6.64 -11.90
C ARG A 80 4.74 8.09 -11.51
N LYS A 81 6.02 8.43 -11.36
CA LYS A 81 6.47 9.83 -11.20
C LYS A 81 5.99 10.67 -12.39
N GLY A 82 5.44 11.85 -12.09
CA GLY A 82 4.89 12.77 -13.09
C GLY A 82 3.43 12.54 -13.47
N GLN A 83 2.79 11.44 -13.03
CA GLN A 83 1.37 11.19 -13.28
C GLN A 83 0.46 11.71 -12.15
N TYR A 84 -0.82 11.90 -12.48
CA TYR A 84 -1.85 12.29 -11.53
C TYR A 84 -2.14 11.16 -10.55
N ASP A 85 -2.56 11.50 -9.33
CA ASP A 85 -2.89 10.48 -8.33
C ASP A 85 -4.05 9.57 -8.75
N ARG A 86 -5.00 10.09 -9.53
CA ARG A 86 -6.11 9.30 -10.09
C ARG A 86 -5.66 8.21 -11.07
N ASP A 87 -4.44 8.33 -11.60
CA ASP A 87 -3.84 7.33 -12.50
C ASP A 87 -3.03 6.29 -11.70
N ALA A 88 -3.01 6.37 -10.37
CA ALA A 88 -2.41 5.35 -9.53
C ALA A 88 -3.22 4.05 -9.64
N ILE A 89 -2.51 2.93 -9.60
CA ILE A 89 -3.10 1.60 -9.63
C ILE A 89 -3.02 0.99 -8.24
N VAL A 90 -4.12 0.38 -7.82
CA VAL A 90 -4.20 -0.43 -6.61
C VAL A 90 -3.94 -1.87 -7.00
N ILE A 91 -3.01 -2.51 -6.30
CA ILE A 91 -2.52 -3.84 -6.63
C ILE A 91 -2.67 -4.72 -5.39
N MET A 92 -3.29 -5.87 -5.59
CA MET A 92 -3.49 -6.92 -4.61
C MET A 92 -3.09 -8.23 -5.26
N ARG A 93 -2.49 -9.18 -4.53
CA ARG A 93 -2.26 -10.53 -5.09
C ARG A 93 -3.60 -11.21 -5.32
N PHE A 94 -3.69 -12.06 -6.33
CA PHE A 94 -4.95 -12.68 -6.70
C PHE A 94 -5.59 -13.49 -5.57
N GLU A 95 -4.78 -14.22 -4.79
CA GLU A 95 -5.21 -14.95 -3.59
C GLU A 95 -5.87 -14.02 -2.55
N GLU A 96 -5.28 -12.86 -2.32
CA GLU A 96 -5.82 -11.85 -1.39
C GLU A 96 -7.12 -11.23 -1.93
N PHE A 97 -7.20 -11.04 -3.25
CA PHE A 97 -8.42 -10.57 -3.91
C PHE A 97 -9.55 -11.60 -3.77
N LEU A 98 -9.27 -12.89 -3.93
CA LEU A 98 -10.28 -13.94 -3.72
C LEU A 98 -10.80 -13.94 -2.28
N ARG A 99 -9.93 -13.72 -1.29
CA ARG A 99 -10.35 -13.57 0.12
C ARG A 99 -11.35 -12.42 0.28
N LEU A 100 -11.00 -11.25 -0.25
CA LEU A 100 -11.87 -10.07 -0.19
C LEU A 100 -13.19 -10.31 -0.94
N TYR A 101 -13.10 -10.87 -2.15
CA TYR A 101 -14.24 -11.14 -3.01
C TYR A 101 -15.25 -12.08 -2.33
N ASN A 102 -14.79 -13.15 -1.70
CA ASN A 102 -15.64 -14.10 -0.99
C ASN A 102 -16.34 -13.44 0.21
N GLU A 103 -15.61 -12.61 0.98
CA GLU A 103 -16.19 -11.88 2.11
C GLU A 103 -17.30 -10.92 1.66
N VAL A 104 -17.05 -10.11 0.62
CA VAL A 104 -18.02 -9.10 0.16
C VAL A 104 -19.20 -9.70 -0.61
N SER A 105 -19.01 -10.87 -1.24
CA SER A 105 -20.05 -11.55 -2.01
C SER A 105 -20.93 -12.46 -1.15
N GLY A 106 -20.56 -12.69 0.11
CA GLY A 106 -21.31 -13.55 1.03
C GLY A 106 -21.17 -15.06 0.75
N GLU A 107 -20.21 -15.44 -0.10
CA GLU A 107 -19.85 -16.83 -0.37
C GLU A 107 -18.84 -17.28 0.71
N ARG A 108 -19.34 -17.89 1.80
CA ARG A 108 -18.48 -18.55 2.80
C ARG A 108 -18.28 -20.02 2.47
#